data_AF-A0A1Q5JRE3-F1
#
_entry.id   AF-A0A1Q5JRE3-F1
#
_cell.length_a   1.000
_cell.length_b   1.000
_cell.length_c   1.000
_cell.angle_alpha   90.00
_cell.angle_beta   90.00
_cell.angle_gamma   90.00
#
_symmetry.space_group_name_H-M   'P 1'
#
loop_
_entity.id
_entity.type
_entity.pdbx_description
1 polymer ?
#
loop_
_entity_poly.entity_id
_entity_poly.type
_entity_poly.pdbx_seq_one_letter_code
_entity_poly.pdbx_strand_id
1 'polypeptide(L)'
;MTTRLKILAINGSERDGNTADVLRHAAAIAEQRGVEFEVVDLRNIWMERCGPCGNCNDRPVPCALTDGVPGVVQKMIEADGIVFAAPVHGFGTASLMQTFIERAGVGYLRFDRPLSNKVAGIISVARRYSAGEVWAQLTVNALLNRMIVVGSGFPATVHALHRGDALNDDEGLTNVQRLVDRMVDMIQLLDEHRRLTGRDDLLASGDVNERVGLALNETQVPA
;
A
#
# COMPACT_ATOMS: atom_id res chain seq x y z
N MET A 1 7.07 -8.95 -25.06
CA MET A 1 7.09 -9.79 -23.83
C MET A 1 5.91 -9.34 -23.00
N THR A 2 4.90 -10.19 -22.78
CA THR A 2 3.84 -9.88 -21.82
C THR A 2 4.43 -9.98 -20.43
N THR A 3 4.69 -8.84 -19.80
CA THR A 3 5.06 -8.75 -18.38
C THR A 3 3.97 -9.41 -17.54
N ARG A 4 4.36 -10.29 -16.62
CA ARG A 4 3.43 -10.95 -15.71
C ARG A 4 2.87 -9.90 -14.74
N LEU A 5 1.55 -9.84 -14.61
CA LEU A 5 0.87 -8.95 -13.67
C LEU A 5 1.31 -9.24 -12.24
N LYS A 6 1.45 -8.19 -11.42
CA LYS A 6 2.05 -8.29 -10.10
C LYS A 6 1.32 -7.48 -9.03
N ILE A 7 1.09 -8.11 -7.88
CA ILE A 7 0.69 -7.47 -6.64
C ILE A 7 1.88 -7.49 -5.67
N LEU A 8 2.21 -6.34 -5.09
CA LEU A 8 3.17 -6.21 -4.01
C LEU A 8 2.44 -5.99 -2.69
N ALA A 9 2.62 -6.90 -1.74
CA ALA A 9 2.12 -6.75 -0.38
C ALA A 9 3.21 -6.20 0.55
N ILE A 10 2.87 -5.14 1.27
CA ILE A 10 3.71 -4.57 2.32
C ILE A 10 3.22 -5.11 3.66
N ASN A 11 4.03 -5.96 4.29
CA ASN A 11 3.73 -6.55 5.60
C ASN A 11 4.31 -5.66 6.72
N GLY A 12 3.42 -5.02 7.46
CA GLY A 12 3.73 -4.16 8.61
C GLY A 12 3.98 -4.89 9.92
N SER A 13 3.87 -6.22 9.95
CA SER A 13 4.09 -7.01 11.16
C SER A 13 5.58 -7.11 11.53
N GLU A 14 5.88 -6.93 12.80
CA GLU A 14 7.21 -7.13 13.39
C GLU A 14 7.62 -8.61 13.45
N ARG A 15 6.70 -9.54 13.14
CA ARG A 15 6.88 -10.99 13.25
C ARG A 15 6.30 -11.76 12.08
N ASP A 16 6.83 -12.97 11.84
CA ASP A 16 6.17 -13.99 11.00
C ASP A 16 5.08 -14.71 11.80
N GLY A 17 3.85 -14.23 11.67
CA GLY A 17 2.66 -14.75 12.34
C GLY A 17 1.39 -14.36 11.59
N ASN A 18 0.31 -14.07 12.30
CA ASN A 18 -1.03 -13.91 11.73
C ASN A 18 -1.13 -13.03 10.47
N THR A 19 -0.49 -11.85 10.44
CA THR A 19 -0.50 -11.01 9.22
C THR A 19 0.22 -11.68 8.04
N ALA A 20 1.33 -12.37 8.30
CA ALA A 20 2.03 -13.14 7.27
C ALA A 20 1.23 -14.37 6.83
N ASP A 21 0.50 -15.04 7.74
CA ASP A 21 -0.41 -16.15 7.41
C ASP A 21 -1.53 -15.67 6.47
N VAL A 22 -2.15 -14.52 6.77
CA VAL A 22 -3.17 -13.91 5.91
C VAL A 22 -2.61 -13.52 4.54
N LEU A 23 -1.38 -12.99 4.48
CA LEU A 23 -0.72 -12.67 3.21
C LEU A 23 -0.38 -13.92 2.40
N ARG A 24 0.01 -15.03 3.04
CA ARG A 24 0.20 -16.32 2.36
C ARG A 24 -1.11 -16.85 1.78
N HIS A 25 -2.22 -16.70 2.50
CA HIS A 25 -3.55 -17.02 1.98
C HIS A 25 -3.91 -16.15 0.76
N ALA A 26 -3.73 -14.84 0.87
CA ALA A 26 -3.94 -13.89 -0.23
C ALA A 26 -3.08 -14.21 -1.47
N ALA A 27 -1.81 -14.55 -1.26
CA ALA A 27 -0.88 -14.94 -2.32
C ALA A 27 -1.39 -16.17 -3.08
N ALA A 28 -1.82 -17.21 -2.37
CA ALA A 28 -2.34 -18.43 -2.99
C ALA A 28 -3.55 -18.15 -3.90
N ILE A 29 -4.43 -17.21 -3.52
CA ILE A 29 -5.59 -16.81 -4.34
C ILE A 29 -5.13 -16.08 -5.61
N ALA A 30 -4.23 -15.12 -5.49
CA ALA A 30 -3.72 -14.36 -6.63
C ALA A 30 -2.95 -15.26 -7.63
N GLU A 31 -2.13 -16.18 -7.12
CA GLU A 31 -1.33 -17.11 -7.93
C GLU A 31 -2.19 -18.11 -8.70
N GLN A 32 -3.28 -18.60 -8.10
CA GLN A 32 -4.27 -19.44 -8.80
C GLN A 32 -4.90 -18.73 -10.00
N ARG A 33 -4.93 -17.39 -9.98
CA ARG A 33 -5.42 -16.55 -11.07
C ARG A 33 -4.31 -16.03 -12.00
N GLY A 34 -3.08 -16.51 -11.83
CA GLY A 34 -1.95 -16.18 -12.70
C GLY A 34 -1.33 -14.81 -12.45
N VAL A 35 -1.62 -14.17 -11.32
CA VAL A 35 -1.01 -12.90 -10.89
C VAL A 35 0.09 -13.19 -9.88
N GLU A 36 1.28 -12.63 -10.09
CA GLU A 36 2.39 -12.73 -9.14
C GLU A 36 2.05 -11.99 -7.84
N PHE A 37 2.38 -12.57 -6.70
CA PHE A 37 2.19 -11.94 -5.40
C PHE A 37 3.50 -11.92 -4.61
N GLU A 38 4.14 -10.76 -4.52
CA GLU A 38 5.37 -10.58 -3.75
C GLU A 38 5.06 -9.98 -2.38
N VAL A 39 5.68 -10.49 -1.31
CA VAL A 39 5.59 -9.90 0.03
C VAL A 39 6.91 -9.23 0.41
N VAL A 40 6.84 -7.97 0.82
CA VAL A 40 7.93 -7.27 1.50
C VAL A 40 7.63 -7.22 3.00
N ASP A 41 8.43 -7.94 3.77
CA ASP A 41 8.43 -7.90 5.23
C ASP A 41 9.18 -6.66 5.73
N LEU A 42 8.45 -5.64 6.22
CA LEU A 42 9.08 -4.41 6.73
C LEU A 42 10.02 -4.67 7.92
N ARG A 43 9.81 -5.75 8.67
CA ARG A 43 10.73 -6.17 9.75
C ARG A 43 12.15 -6.50 9.27
N ASN A 44 12.32 -6.78 7.98
CA ASN A 44 13.61 -7.07 7.37
C ASN A 44 14.22 -5.85 6.66
N ILE A 45 13.54 -4.70 6.68
CA ILE A 45 13.98 -3.47 6.04
C ILE A 45 14.51 -2.54 7.13
N TRP A 46 15.77 -2.15 7.01
CA TRP A 46 16.29 -1.06 7.84
C TRP A 46 15.64 0.25 7.38
N MET A 47 14.89 0.89 8.27
CA MET A 47 14.16 2.13 8.00
C MET A 47 14.48 3.14 9.09
N GLU A 48 14.95 4.31 8.69
CA GLU A 48 15.06 5.44 9.60
C GLU A 48 13.70 6.10 9.79
N ARG A 49 13.49 6.72 10.95
CA ARG A 49 12.27 7.51 11.19
C ARG A 49 12.28 8.80 10.38
N CYS A 50 11.11 9.35 10.12
CA CYS A 50 11.01 10.67 9.50
C CYS A 50 11.64 11.72 10.43
N GLY A 51 12.52 12.56 9.86
CA GLY A 51 13.24 13.60 10.61
C GLY A 51 12.51 14.95 10.64
N PRO A 52 13.03 15.93 11.40
CA PRO A 52 12.39 17.23 11.61
C PRO A 52 12.51 18.19 10.42
N CYS A 53 13.02 17.74 9.26
CA CYS A 53 13.43 18.62 8.16
C CYS A 53 12.31 19.52 7.65
N GLY A 54 11.05 19.04 7.64
CA GLY A 54 9.85 19.80 7.27
C GLY A 54 9.76 20.26 5.80
N ASN A 55 10.87 20.24 5.06
CA ASN A 55 11.01 20.83 3.73
C ASN A 55 10.65 19.91 2.55
N CYS A 56 10.06 18.74 2.82
CA CYS A 56 9.62 17.82 1.76
C CYS A 56 8.56 18.45 0.84
N ASN A 57 7.92 19.55 1.27
CA ASN A 57 6.94 20.28 0.48
C ASN A 57 7.57 21.20 -0.57
N ASP A 58 8.81 21.64 -0.33
CA ASP A 58 9.41 22.78 -1.04
C ASP A 58 10.62 22.35 -1.87
N ARG A 59 11.22 21.20 -1.54
CA ARG A 59 12.37 20.67 -2.29
C ARG A 59 11.91 19.90 -3.55
N PRO A 60 12.72 19.91 -4.62
CA PRO A 60 12.40 19.21 -5.86
C PRO A 60 12.83 17.74 -5.88
N VAL A 61 13.56 17.27 -4.86
CA VAL A 61 14.17 15.93 -4.86
C VAL A 61 13.65 15.04 -3.71
N PRO A 62 13.62 13.71 -3.90
CA PRO A 62 13.31 12.76 -2.83
C PRO A 62 14.21 12.86 -1.60
N CYS A 63 13.81 12.19 -0.53
CA CYS A 63 14.57 12.19 0.73
C CYS A 63 15.99 11.67 0.57
N ALA A 64 16.96 12.38 1.14
CA ALA A 64 18.38 12.00 1.11
C ALA A 64 18.79 10.98 2.19
N LEU A 65 17.87 10.55 3.06
CA LEU A 65 18.17 9.52 4.05
C LEU A 65 18.47 8.20 3.34
N THR A 66 19.62 7.61 3.67
CA THR A 66 20.07 6.34 3.12
C THR A 66 19.55 5.20 4.00
N ASP A 67 18.48 4.56 3.57
CA ASP A 67 17.87 3.40 4.22
C ASP A 67 17.25 2.47 3.16
N GLY A 68 16.49 1.47 3.58
CA GLY A 68 15.87 0.50 2.67
C GLY A 68 14.55 0.97 2.02
N VAL A 69 14.01 2.12 2.41
CA VAL A 69 12.69 2.60 1.91
C VAL A 69 12.69 2.85 0.40
N PRO A 70 13.71 3.48 -0.23
CA PRO A 70 13.76 3.66 -1.68
C PRO A 70 13.59 2.35 -2.46
N GLY A 71 14.21 1.27 -1.98
CA GLY A 71 14.13 -0.04 -2.64
C GLY A 71 12.71 -0.62 -2.60
N VAL A 72 11.99 -0.42 -1.50
CA VAL A 72 10.58 -0.84 -1.40
C VAL A 72 9.71 0.03 -2.30
N VAL A 73 9.92 1.35 -2.33
CA VAL A 73 9.20 2.27 -3.22
C VAL A 73 9.38 1.89 -4.69
N GLN A 74 10.60 1.53 -5.11
CA GLN A 74 10.85 1.10 -6.48
C GLN A 74 10.02 -0.13 -6.85
N LYS A 75 9.95 -1.14 -5.96
CA LYS A 75 9.08 -2.31 -6.16
C LYS A 75 7.59 -1.93 -6.25
N MET A 76 7.15 -0.94 -5.48
CA MET A 76 5.76 -0.44 -5.55
C MET A 76 5.46 0.20 -6.91
N ILE A 77 6.43 0.91 -7.50
CA ILE A 77 6.29 1.54 -8.82
C ILE A 77 6.18 0.46 -9.92
N GLU A 78 6.90 -0.64 -9.78
CA GLU A 78 6.91 -1.75 -10.74
C GLU A 78 5.67 -2.65 -10.67
N ALA A 79 4.97 -2.69 -9.53
CA ALA A 79 3.78 -3.54 -9.34
C ALA A 79 2.50 -2.93 -9.94
N ASP A 80 1.54 -3.76 -10.33
CA ASP A 80 0.23 -3.31 -10.84
C ASP A 80 -0.78 -3.03 -9.71
N GLY A 81 -0.60 -3.71 -8.59
CA GLY A 81 -1.39 -3.50 -7.38
C GLY A 81 -0.55 -3.55 -6.11
N ILE A 82 -1.02 -2.88 -5.06
CA ILE A 82 -0.37 -2.83 -3.75
C ILE A 82 -1.36 -3.28 -2.68
N VAL A 83 -0.91 -4.18 -1.80
CA VAL A 83 -1.62 -4.53 -0.57
C VAL A 83 -0.89 -3.92 0.63
N PHE A 84 -1.58 -3.12 1.44
CA PHE A 84 -1.06 -2.71 2.76
C PHE A 84 -1.66 -3.63 3.83
N ALA A 85 -0.81 -4.41 4.49
CA ALA A 85 -1.23 -5.33 5.53
C ALA A 85 -0.55 -4.99 6.86
N ALA A 86 -1.32 -4.70 7.91
CA ALA A 86 -0.75 -4.32 9.20
C ALA A 86 -1.52 -4.93 10.39
N PRO A 87 -0.82 -5.32 11.47
CA PRO A 87 -1.46 -5.61 12.71
C PRO A 87 -1.87 -4.32 13.46
N VAL A 88 -2.85 -4.45 14.34
CA VAL A 88 -3.24 -3.40 15.29
C VAL A 88 -2.33 -3.44 16.52
N HIS A 89 -1.65 -2.33 16.81
CA HIS A 89 -0.89 -2.11 18.03
C HIS A 89 -1.34 -0.81 18.70
N GLY A 90 -1.71 -0.88 20.00
CA GLY A 90 -2.10 0.31 20.75
C GLY A 90 -3.27 1.09 20.14
N PHE A 91 -4.26 0.40 19.56
CA PHE A 91 -5.41 0.99 18.84
C PHE A 91 -5.04 1.73 17.53
N GLY A 92 -3.81 1.62 17.06
CA GLY A 92 -3.35 2.17 15.78
C GLY A 92 -2.59 1.13 14.94
N THR A 93 -2.09 1.56 13.79
CA THR A 93 -1.28 0.69 12.92
C THR A 93 0.07 0.38 13.58
N ALA A 94 0.64 -0.76 13.25
CA ALA A 94 1.96 -1.16 13.71
C ALA A 94 3.03 -0.11 13.38
N SER A 95 3.98 0.07 14.31
CA SER A 95 5.00 1.12 14.21
C SER A 95 5.86 1.05 12.94
N LEU A 96 6.15 -0.17 12.45
CA LEU A 96 6.85 -0.38 11.19
C LEU A 96 6.05 0.15 10.00
N MET A 97 4.74 -0.16 9.95
CA MET A 97 3.85 0.35 8.91
C MET A 97 3.73 1.88 8.99
N GLN A 98 3.53 2.44 10.20
CA GLN A 98 3.45 3.89 10.39
C GLN A 98 4.71 4.59 9.88
N THR A 99 5.88 4.09 10.29
CA THR A 99 7.18 4.62 9.84
C THR A 99 7.29 4.53 8.32
N PHE A 100 6.92 3.39 7.73
CA PHE A 100 6.99 3.19 6.29
C PHE A 100 6.10 4.17 5.52
N ILE A 101 4.83 4.34 5.89
CA ILE A 101 3.91 5.21 5.14
C ILE A 101 4.30 6.69 5.25
N GLU A 102 4.86 7.13 6.39
CA GLU A 102 5.42 8.48 6.54
C GLU A 102 6.64 8.67 5.64
N ARG A 103 7.58 7.72 5.66
CA ARG A 103 8.83 7.78 4.89
C ARG A 103 8.55 7.69 3.39
N ALA A 104 7.79 6.69 2.95
CA ALA A 104 7.42 6.48 1.56
C ALA A 104 6.61 7.67 1.03
N GLY A 105 5.56 8.09 1.75
CA GLY A 105 4.63 9.14 1.33
C GLY A 105 5.32 10.48 1.05
N VAL A 106 5.72 11.20 2.10
CA VAL A 106 6.29 12.54 1.92
C VAL A 106 7.74 12.51 1.43
N GLY A 107 8.45 11.40 1.61
CA GLY A 107 9.85 11.27 1.23
C GLY A 107 10.07 10.91 -0.23
N TYR A 108 9.12 10.21 -0.89
CA TYR A 108 9.31 9.65 -2.23
C TYR A 108 8.06 9.70 -3.13
N LEU A 109 6.87 9.35 -2.62
CA LEU A 109 5.67 9.16 -3.45
C LEU A 109 4.97 10.47 -3.84
N ARG A 110 5.17 11.53 -3.04
CA ARG A 110 4.48 12.81 -3.24
C ARG A 110 4.86 13.59 -4.51
N PHE A 111 6.03 13.32 -5.08
CA PHE A 111 6.65 14.19 -6.08
C PHE A 111 5.90 14.06 -7.41
N ASP A 112 5.95 12.85 -7.98
CA ASP A 112 5.37 12.55 -9.28
C ASP A 112 4.16 11.61 -9.16
N ARG A 113 3.69 11.35 -7.93
CA ARG A 113 2.54 10.48 -7.63
C ARG A 113 2.57 9.15 -8.43
N PRO A 114 3.68 8.38 -8.36
CA PRO A 114 3.92 7.26 -9.27
C PRO A 114 3.02 6.04 -9.01
N LEU A 115 2.21 6.06 -7.95
CA LEU A 115 1.23 5.01 -7.65
C LEU A 115 -0.17 5.35 -8.15
N SER A 116 -0.36 6.48 -8.82
CA SER A 116 -1.65 6.88 -9.37
C SER A 116 -2.22 5.76 -10.23
N ASN A 117 -3.50 5.45 -10.02
CA ASN A 117 -4.26 4.42 -10.74
C ASN A 117 -3.80 2.97 -10.52
N LYS A 118 -2.79 2.70 -9.68
CA LYS A 118 -2.50 1.33 -9.23
C LYS A 118 -3.63 0.85 -8.34
N VAL A 119 -3.91 -0.45 -8.38
CA VAL A 119 -5.00 -1.05 -7.59
C VAL A 119 -4.55 -1.25 -6.14
N ALA A 120 -5.34 -0.80 -5.17
CA ALA A 120 -5.01 -0.90 -3.74
C ALA A 120 -5.92 -1.89 -3.01
N GLY A 121 -5.32 -2.69 -2.15
CA GLY A 121 -5.99 -3.51 -1.13
C GLY A 121 -5.46 -3.20 0.26
N ILE A 122 -6.33 -3.29 1.26
CA ILE A 122 -5.98 -3.04 2.66
C ILE A 122 -6.45 -4.22 3.50
N ILE A 123 -5.54 -4.77 4.30
CA ILE A 123 -5.78 -5.85 5.24
C ILE A 123 -5.35 -5.40 6.63
N SER A 124 -6.23 -5.53 7.62
CA SER A 124 -5.87 -5.29 9.02
C SER A 124 -6.05 -6.56 9.85
N VAL A 125 -5.14 -6.79 10.79
CA VAL A 125 -5.18 -7.96 11.67
C VAL A 125 -5.20 -7.50 13.12
N ALA A 126 -6.23 -7.89 13.87
CA ALA A 126 -6.43 -7.44 15.25
C ALA A 126 -6.80 -8.60 16.15
N ARG A 127 -6.65 -8.44 17.47
CA ARG A 127 -7.28 -9.37 18.41
C ARG A 127 -8.79 -9.14 18.51
N ARG A 128 -9.22 -7.88 18.68
CA ARG A 128 -10.61 -7.55 19.04
C ARG A 128 -11.06 -6.14 18.63
N TYR A 129 -10.17 -5.15 18.73
CA TYR A 129 -10.52 -3.74 18.52
C TYR A 129 -9.64 -3.11 17.46
N SER A 130 -10.10 -1.99 16.92
CA SER A 130 -9.36 -1.09 16.02
C SER A 130 -8.93 -1.67 14.67
N ALA A 131 -9.46 -2.84 14.28
CA ALA A 131 -9.22 -3.39 12.96
C ALA A 131 -9.76 -2.44 11.86
N GLY A 132 -10.94 -1.88 12.07
CA GLY A 132 -11.57 -0.93 11.15
C GLY A 132 -10.83 0.40 11.07
N GLU A 133 -10.31 0.90 12.19
CA GLU A 133 -9.58 2.15 12.28
C GLU A 133 -8.22 2.07 11.59
N VAL A 134 -7.48 0.99 11.80
CA VAL A 134 -6.23 0.73 11.07
C VAL A 134 -6.49 0.53 9.58
N TRP A 135 -7.55 -0.21 9.23
CA TRP A 135 -7.97 -0.36 7.84
C TRP A 135 -8.29 1.00 7.22
N ALA A 136 -9.07 1.84 7.90
CA ALA A 136 -9.46 3.17 7.41
C ALA A 136 -8.25 4.10 7.25
N GLN A 137 -7.31 4.09 8.19
CA GLN A 137 -6.07 4.85 8.10
C GLN A 137 -5.27 4.49 6.83
N LEU A 138 -5.09 3.19 6.58
CA LEU A 138 -4.36 2.71 5.41
C LEU A 138 -5.13 2.95 4.11
N THR A 139 -6.45 2.91 4.14
CA THR A 139 -7.30 3.28 3.00
C THR A 139 -7.12 4.76 2.64
N VAL A 140 -7.10 5.66 3.63
CA VAL A 140 -6.83 7.10 3.40
C VAL A 140 -5.42 7.30 2.85
N ASN A 141 -4.43 6.52 3.28
CA ASN A 141 -3.09 6.55 2.69
C ASN A 141 -3.10 6.09 1.21
N ALA A 142 -3.83 5.05 0.85
CA ALA A 142 -3.95 4.63 -0.55
C ALA A 142 -4.62 5.73 -1.41
N LEU A 143 -5.67 6.37 -0.89
CA LEU A 143 -6.34 7.49 -1.56
C LEU A 143 -5.43 8.72 -1.71
N LEU A 144 -4.62 9.03 -0.69
CA LEU A 144 -3.59 10.07 -0.76
C LEU A 144 -2.61 9.84 -1.93
N ASN A 145 -2.35 8.58 -2.28
CA ASN A 145 -1.51 8.19 -3.40
C ASN A 145 -2.28 7.98 -4.72
N ARG A 146 -3.54 8.43 -4.79
CA ARG A 146 -4.42 8.36 -5.98
C ARG A 146 -4.60 6.95 -6.53
N MET A 147 -4.57 5.97 -5.64
CA MET A 147 -4.76 4.56 -6.00
C MET A 147 -6.24 4.23 -6.20
N ILE A 148 -6.53 3.21 -7.00
CA ILE A 148 -7.88 2.66 -7.16
C ILE A 148 -8.13 1.67 -6.03
N VAL A 149 -8.88 2.09 -5.01
CA VAL A 149 -9.29 1.20 -3.92
C VAL A 149 -10.46 0.34 -4.39
N VAL A 150 -10.27 -0.97 -4.44
CA VAL A 150 -11.37 -1.91 -4.72
C VAL A 150 -12.10 -2.25 -3.43
N GLY A 151 -13.42 -2.10 -3.41
CA GLY A 151 -14.23 -2.58 -2.29
C GLY A 151 -14.31 -4.11 -2.27
N SER A 152 -14.45 -4.74 -1.11
CA SER A 152 -14.63 -6.20 -0.95
C SER A 152 -16.00 -6.58 -0.36
N GLY A 153 -16.94 -5.62 -0.30
CA GLY A 153 -18.20 -5.74 0.43
C GLY A 153 -18.03 -5.33 1.90
N PHE A 154 -17.23 -6.10 2.64
CA PHE A 154 -16.78 -5.77 4.00
C PHE A 154 -15.28 -5.52 4.03
N PRO A 155 -14.76 -4.66 4.93
CA PRO A 155 -13.32 -4.50 5.14
C PRO A 155 -12.64 -5.86 5.36
N ALA A 156 -11.47 -6.07 4.75
CA ALA A 156 -10.66 -7.26 4.96
C ALA A 156 -9.93 -7.19 6.32
N THR A 157 -10.71 -7.33 7.39
CA THR A 157 -10.26 -7.35 8.78
C THR A 157 -10.22 -8.78 9.28
N VAL A 158 -9.10 -9.22 9.88
CA VAL A 158 -8.93 -10.58 10.41
C VAL A 158 -8.69 -10.53 11.91
N HIS A 159 -9.40 -11.38 12.66
CA HIS A 159 -9.32 -11.48 14.12
C HIS A 159 -8.47 -12.66 14.58
N ALA A 160 -7.36 -12.38 15.27
CA ALA A 160 -6.41 -13.40 15.71
C ALA A 160 -5.65 -12.98 16.97
N LEU A 161 -5.54 -13.87 17.96
CA LEU A 161 -4.81 -13.63 19.21
C LEU A 161 -3.44 -14.31 19.20
N HIS A 162 -3.45 -15.64 19.12
CA HIS A 162 -2.26 -16.48 19.11
C HIS A 162 -1.78 -16.71 17.68
N ARG A 163 -0.54 -17.18 17.54
CA ARG A 163 0.05 -17.50 16.23
C ARG A 163 -0.77 -18.60 15.56
N GLY A 164 -1.19 -18.37 14.31
CA GLY A 164 -2.00 -19.30 13.53
C GLY A 164 -3.51 -19.08 13.67
N ASP A 165 -3.98 -18.30 14.66
CA ASP A 165 -5.41 -18.07 14.88
C ASP A 165 -6.09 -17.39 13.68
N ALA A 166 -5.34 -16.61 12.89
CA ALA A 166 -5.88 -15.95 11.70
C ALA A 166 -6.43 -16.95 10.66
N LEU A 167 -5.94 -18.19 10.67
CA LEU A 167 -6.44 -19.23 9.77
C LEU A 167 -7.79 -19.81 10.20
N ASN A 168 -8.28 -19.44 11.39
CA ASN A 168 -9.56 -19.87 11.93
C ASN A 168 -10.65 -18.78 11.86
N ASP A 169 -10.33 -17.60 11.31
CA ASP A 169 -11.31 -16.53 11.09
C ASP A 169 -11.90 -16.64 9.67
N ASP A 170 -12.86 -17.54 9.51
CA ASP A 170 -13.47 -17.86 8.20
C ASP A 170 -14.07 -16.63 7.52
N GLU A 171 -14.71 -15.73 8.27
CA GLU A 171 -15.28 -14.49 7.73
C GLU A 171 -14.19 -13.51 7.29
N GLY A 172 -13.17 -13.32 8.14
CA GLY A 172 -12.01 -12.49 7.81
C GLY A 172 -11.29 -12.97 6.55
N LEU A 173 -11.02 -14.27 6.45
CA LEU A 173 -10.39 -14.87 5.27
C LEU A 173 -11.28 -14.79 4.02
N THR A 174 -12.59 -14.98 4.15
CA THR A 174 -13.54 -14.78 3.04
C THR A 174 -13.48 -13.34 2.51
N ASN A 175 -13.35 -12.35 3.40
CA ASN A 175 -13.23 -10.95 3.00
C ASN A 175 -11.87 -10.65 2.35
N VAL A 176 -10.78 -11.28 2.83
CA VAL A 176 -9.47 -11.23 2.16
C VAL A 176 -9.55 -11.83 0.76
N GLN A 177 -10.22 -12.96 0.58
CA GLN A 177 -10.42 -13.57 -0.73
C GLN A 177 -11.18 -12.65 -1.68
N ARG A 178 -12.33 -12.10 -1.24
CA ARG A 178 -13.11 -11.15 -2.04
C ARG A 178 -12.32 -9.91 -2.43
N LEU A 179 -11.45 -9.42 -1.53
CA LEU A 179 -10.55 -8.31 -1.82
C LEU A 179 -9.58 -8.69 -2.94
N VAL A 180 -8.86 -9.81 -2.79
CA VAL A 180 -7.86 -10.25 -3.78
C VAL A 180 -8.51 -10.52 -5.13
N ASP A 181 -9.65 -11.21 -5.17
CA ASP A 181 -10.38 -11.49 -6.41
C ASP A 181 -10.71 -10.19 -7.16
N ARG A 182 -11.21 -9.19 -6.44
CA ARG A 182 -11.55 -7.89 -7.04
C ARG A 182 -10.35 -7.07 -7.44
N MET A 183 -9.23 -7.20 -6.72
CA MET A 183 -7.97 -6.60 -7.14
C MET A 183 -7.52 -7.21 -8.46
N VAL A 184 -7.51 -8.54 -8.55
CA VAL A 184 -7.11 -9.27 -9.77
C VAL A 184 -8.02 -8.91 -10.93
N ASP A 185 -9.35 -8.89 -10.74
CA ASP A 185 -10.32 -8.49 -11.78
C ASP A 185 -10.01 -7.10 -12.32
N MET A 186 -9.78 -6.13 -11.43
CA MET A 186 -9.50 -4.75 -11.83
C MET A 186 -8.15 -4.64 -12.54
N ILE A 187 -7.10 -5.29 -12.04
CA ILE A 187 -5.78 -5.29 -12.68
C ILE A 187 -5.86 -5.90 -14.08
N GLN A 188 -6.52 -7.04 -14.23
CA GLN A 188 -6.72 -7.71 -15.52
C GLN A 188 -7.53 -6.85 -16.49
N LEU A 189 -8.57 -6.17 -16.02
CA LEU A 189 -9.37 -5.25 -16.84
C LEU A 189 -8.53 -4.07 -17.37
N LEU A 190 -7.71 -3.47 -16.50
CA LEU A 190 -6.84 -2.36 -16.88
C LEU A 190 -5.76 -2.79 -17.88
N ASP A 191 -5.14 -3.94 -17.67
CA ASP A 191 -4.16 -4.52 -18.59
C ASP A 191 -4.79 -4.88 -19.94
N GLU A 192 -5.94 -5.55 -19.93
CA GLU A 192 -6.67 -5.93 -21.13
C GLU A 192 -7.05 -4.69 -21.95
N HIS A 193 -7.54 -3.63 -21.31
CA HIS A 193 -7.84 -2.37 -21.98
C HIS A 193 -6.61 -1.81 -22.70
N ARG A 194 -5.47 -1.69 -22.01
CA ARG A 194 -4.22 -1.18 -22.60
C ARG A 194 -3.76 -2.05 -23.77
N ARG A 195 -3.79 -3.37 -23.62
CA ARG A 195 -3.38 -4.32 -24.66
C ARG A 195 -4.27 -4.27 -25.89
N LEU A 196 -5.59 -4.16 -25.72
CA LEU A 196 -6.55 -4.15 -26.83
C LEU A 196 -6.63 -2.81 -27.56
N THR A 197 -6.47 -1.70 -26.84
CA THR A 197 -6.68 -0.36 -27.40
C THR A 197 -5.39 0.39 -27.69
N GLY A 198 -4.27 0.00 -27.07
CA GLY A 198 -3.02 0.77 -27.09
C GLY A 198 -3.10 2.12 -26.37
N ARG A 199 -4.21 2.39 -25.67
CA ARG A 199 -4.47 3.66 -24.98
C ARG A 199 -4.07 3.57 -23.51
N ASP A 200 -3.47 4.65 -23.03
CA ASP A 200 -3.20 4.87 -21.61
C ASP A 200 -3.70 6.27 -21.16
N ASP A 201 -4.45 6.96 -22.02
CA ASP A 201 -4.93 8.32 -21.80
C ASP A 201 -6.19 8.39 -20.92
N LEU A 202 -6.95 7.29 -20.81
CA LEU A 202 -8.18 7.26 -19.99
C LEU A 202 -7.92 7.47 -18.50
N LEU A 203 -6.76 7.03 -18.02
CA LEU A 203 -6.29 7.20 -16.65
C LEU A 203 -4.93 7.92 -16.64
N ALA A 204 -4.64 8.75 -17.65
CA ALA A 204 -3.42 9.55 -17.63
C ALA A 204 -3.44 10.47 -16.40
N SER A 205 -2.44 10.35 -15.53
CA SER A 205 -2.23 11.31 -14.45
C SER A 205 -1.12 12.27 -14.89
N GLY A 206 -1.52 13.49 -15.24
CA GLY A 206 -0.60 14.60 -15.47
C GLY A 206 -0.35 15.43 -14.20
N ASP A 207 -0.92 15.04 -13.06
CA ASP A 207 -0.92 15.88 -11.88
C ASP A 207 0.33 15.66 -11.03
N VAL A 208 1.08 16.74 -10.89
CA VAL A 208 2.17 16.91 -9.94
C VAL A 208 1.65 16.96 -8.48
N ASN A 209 2.56 17.09 -7.53
CA ASN A 209 2.29 17.43 -6.14
C ASN A 209 1.23 18.55 -6.03
N GLU A 210 0.17 18.31 -5.26
CA GLU A 210 -1.00 19.18 -5.06
C GLU A 210 -0.67 20.57 -4.49
N ARG A 211 0.56 20.79 -4.02
CA ARG A 211 1.04 22.09 -3.56
C ARG A 211 1.68 22.94 -4.65
N VAL A 212 2.02 22.36 -5.80
CA VAL A 212 2.62 23.11 -6.92
C VAL A 212 1.59 24.12 -7.43
N GLY A 213 1.94 25.41 -7.39
CA GLY A 213 1.08 26.51 -7.83
C GLY A 213 0.09 27.05 -6.79
N LEU A 214 0.10 26.55 -5.55
CA LEU A 214 -0.68 27.14 -4.45
C LEU A 214 0.11 28.26 -3.75
N ALA A 215 -0.58 29.36 -3.39
CA ALA A 215 -0.04 30.50 -2.64
C ALA A 215 0.45 30.16 -1.21
N LEU A 216 0.32 28.90 -0.79
CA LEU A 216 0.79 28.40 0.51
C LEU A 216 2.32 28.49 0.67
N ASN A 217 3.06 28.61 -0.43
CA ASN A 217 4.53 28.70 -0.43
C ASN A 217 5.05 30.15 -0.48
N GLU A 218 4.16 31.15 -0.63
CA GLU A 218 4.56 32.56 -0.74
C GLU A 218 4.84 33.22 0.63
N THR A 219 4.49 32.56 1.74
CA THR A 219 4.64 33.10 3.11
C THR A 219 5.92 32.69 3.84
N GLN A 220 6.90 32.09 3.15
CA GLN A 220 8.22 31.77 3.73
C GLN A 220 9.36 32.36 2.89
N VAL A 221 9.43 33.69 2.80
CA VAL A 221 10.70 34.38 2.57
C VAL A 221 11.23 34.78 3.94
N PRO A 222 12.27 34.14 4.49
CA PRO A 222 12.95 34.69 5.65
C PRO A 222 13.67 35.98 5.23
N ALA A 223 13.50 37.04 6.04
CA ALA A 223 14.33 38.24 5.96
C ALA A 223 15.78 37.94 6.40
#